data_AF-A0A520PI57-F1
#
_entry.id   AF-A0A520PI57-F1
#
_cell.length_a   1.000
_cell.length_b   1.000
_cell.length_c   1.000
_cell.angle_alpha   90.00
_cell.angle_beta   90.00
_cell.angle_gamma   90.00
#
_symmetry.space_group_name_H-M   'P 1'
#
loop_
_entity.id
_entity.type
_entity.pdbx_description
1 polymer ?
#
loop_
_entity_poly.entity_id
_entity_poly.type
_entity_poly.pdbx_seq_one_letter_code
_entity_poly.pdbx_strand_id
1 'polypeptide(L)'
;MQYEPIMTEQSHFFKTLEKKQGACLREAPWITSQINLGTVNLLSRKKFTENLLECILPMFEVSGDLNRFAGLQPLYEGINLLDPHYCRRDEAQRMLEKCLGLNDHQRTHLAGAVMHFMEIVKETNLNTLELQTKEILTLWWKIFPQTKAWNALKWLWNEGVAVPHSRSGFRAWRRFSQGSLADTENILETHPKKWLEICEEQTDFATALEADRMAAGFSGDGRHAGLAGICAELPDCENCELSSECLWCTDGTNSAKFEIEEKIQRKLISAEDIPELMRWLLTSNPEEGKALEHALNPDTPLKDWSRKRMRSLEKKQPLGSKLILRVEALRELCRNYGIEKLKPQDQFSSSRDIFKHFHQQLSRQKQEQFIIVLLDNKHRYLAEEDVSKGILNKSLVHPREVFASAIEHRAAAMICIHNHPSGDPEPSQEDLRITERLAEVGKLVGIPVLDHVIVGNESYTSFADKGII
;
A
#
# COMPACT_ATOMS: atom_id res chain seq x y z
N MET A 1 -42.42 -30.25 -3.56
CA MET A 1 -41.71 -28.96 -3.41
C MET A 1 -41.09 -28.94 -2.03
N GLN A 2 -39.82 -29.31 -1.92
CA GLN A 2 -39.05 -29.13 -0.69
C GLN A 2 -38.71 -27.64 -0.60
N TYR A 3 -39.12 -27.01 0.50
CA TYR A 3 -38.67 -25.69 0.90
C TYR A 3 -37.19 -25.79 1.26
N GLU A 4 -36.30 -25.27 0.42
CA GLU A 4 -34.95 -24.94 0.87
C GLU A 4 -35.06 -23.72 1.81
N PRO A 5 -34.50 -23.78 3.03
CA PRO A 5 -34.52 -22.65 3.94
C PRO A 5 -33.68 -21.51 3.34
N ILE A 6 -34.23 -20.31 3.31
CA ILE A 6 -33.48 -19.08 2.99
C ILE A 6 -32.32 -18.99 3.98
N MET A 7 -31.11 -19.26 3.51
CA MET A 7 -29.92 -19.14 4.33
C MET A 7 -29.66 -17.68 4.66
N THR A 8 -29.29 -17.38 5.91
CA THR A 8 -28.84 -16.03 6.28
C THR A 8 -27.52 -15.70 5.57
N GLU A 9 -27.32 -14.44 5.19
CA GLU A 9 -26.07 -13.97 4.55
C GLU A 9 -24.82 -14.38 5.35
N GLN A 10 -24.94 -14.40 6.68
CA GLN A 10 -23.88 -14.81 7.61
C GLN A 10 -23.47 -16.28 7.42
N SER A 11 -24.43 -17.19 7.24
CA SER A 11 -24.15 -18.63 7.09
C SER A 11 -23.69 -18.98 5.67
N HIS A 12 -24.09 -18.19 4.67
CA HIS A 12 -23.75 -18.45 3.28
C HIS A 12 -22.23 -18.39 3.02
N PHE A 13 -21.55 -17.35 3.50
CA PHE A 13 -20.10 -17.19 3.32
C PHE A 13 -19.30 -18.41 3.79
N PHE A 14 -19.52 -18.83 5.04
CA PHE A 14 -18.72 -19.89 5.64
C PHE A 14 -19.01 -21.26 5.01
N LYS A 15 -20.27 -21.57 4.70
CA LYS A 15 -20.59 -22.83 4.01
C LYS A 15 -19.99 -22.87 2.61
N THR A 16 -20.06 -21.77 1.86
CA THR A 16 -19.47 -21.70 0.52
C THR A 16 -17.94 -21.79 0.60
N LEU A 17 -17.31 -21.10 1.57
CA LEU A 17 -15.87 -21.15 1.79
C LEU A 17 -15.39 -22.55 2.16
N GLU A 18 -16.07 -23.20 3.10
CA GLU A 18 -15.79 -24.57 3.53
C GLU A 18 -15.94 -25.57 2.38
N LYS A 19 -17.05 -25.47 1.63
CA LYS A 19 -17.35 -26.37 0.51
C LYS A 19 -16.34 -26.27 -0.63
N LYS A 20 -15.93 -25.04 -0.98
CA LYS A 20 -15.08 -24.79 -2.15
C LYS A 20 -13.59 -24.90 -1.80
N GLN A 21 -13.17 -24.33 -0.66
CA GLN A 21 -11.75 -24.16 -0.33
C GLN A 21 -11.36 -24.73 1.04
N GLY A 22 -12.29 -25.30 1.81
CA GLY A 22 -12.05 -25.75 3.18
C GLY A 22 -10.93 -26.80 3.33
N ALA A 23 -10.71 -27.65 2.32
CA ALA A 23 -9.59 -28.61 2.33
C ALA A 23 -8.24 -27.88 2.19
N CYS A 24 -8.10 -27.02 1.19
CA CYS A 24 -6.90 -26.23 0.94
C CYS A 24 -6.52 -25.33 2.14
N LEU A 25 -7.52 -24.70 2.76
CA LEU A 25 -7.29 -23.82 3.91
C LEU A 25 -6.92 -24.58 5.18
N ARG A 26 -7.48 -25.78 5.41
CA ARG A 26 -7.14 -26.59 6.60
C ARG A 26 -5.73 -27.16 6.57
N GLU A 27 -5.14 -27.31 5.39
CA GLU A 27 -3.77 -27.80 5.19
C GLU A 27 -2.71 -26.68 5.31
N ALA A 28 -3.10 -25.42 5.55
CA ALA A 28 -2.16 -24.32 5.65
C ALA A 28 -1.23 -24.48 6.89
N PRO A 29 0.10 -24.39 6.73
CA PRO A 29 1.07 -24.70 7.80
C PRO A 29 0.89 -23.87 9.08
N TRP A 30 0.47 -22.61 8.96
CA TRP A 30 0.29 -21.72 10.12
C TRP A 30 -1.08 -21.83 10.79
N ILE A 31 -2.06 -22.43 10.09
CA ILE A 31 -3.31 -22.84 10.73
C ILE A 31 -2.97 -24.00 11.69
N THR A 32 -2.05 -24.89 11.30
CA THR A 32 -1.71 -26.10 12.08
C THR A 32 -0.87 -25.82 13.35
N SER A 33 -0.06 -24.76 13.39
CA SER A 33 0.86 -24.47 14.50
C SER A 33 0.24 -23.78 15.73
N GLN A 34 -1.05 -23.43 15.68
CA GLN A 34 -1.74 -22.67 16.72
C GLN A 34 -2.65 -23.53 17.63
N ILE A 35 -2.48 -24.85 17.61
CA ILE A 35 -3.27 -25.79 18.39
C ILE A 35 -2.66 -25.96 19.78
N ASN A 36 -3.08 -25.12 20.72
CA ASN A 36 -3.20 -25.53 22.12
C ASN A 36 -4.57 -25.09 22.64
N LEU A 37 -5.61 -25.57 21.94
CA LEU A 37 -7.02 -25.29 22.25
C LEU A 37 -7.54 -26.02 23.50
N GLY A 38 -6.72 -26.83 24.17
CA GLY A 38 -7.21 -27.83 25.14
C GLY A 38 -6.75 -27.68 26.59
N THR A 39 -5.71 -26.91 26.90
CA THR A 39 -5.25 -26.77 28.29
C THR A 39 -5.79 -25.50 28.90
N VAL A 40 -6.75 -25.65 29.82
CA VAL A 40 -7.10 -24.61 30.79
C VAL A 40 -5.80 -24.20 31.48
N ASN A 41 -5.31 -23.01 31.16
CA ASN A 41 -4.13 -22.45 31.77
C ASN A 41 -4.56 -21.27 32.62
N LEU A 42 -4.21 -21.29 33.90
CA LEU A 42 -4.29 -20.09 34.73
C LEU A 42 -3.11 -19.21 34.36
N LEU A 43 -3.38 -18.05 33.79
CA LEU A 43 -2.33 -17.10 33.44
C LEU A 43 -1.75 -16.49 34.72
N SER A 44 -0.43 -16.38 34.80
CA SER A 44 0.22 -15.70 35.91
C SER A 44 -0.19 -14.23 35.91
N ARG A 45 -0.93 -13.79 36.94
CA ARG A 45 -1.36 -12.40 37.10
C ARG A 45 -0.20 -11.42 36.91
N LYS A 46 0.96 -11.71 37.53
CA LYS A 46 2.15 -10.88 37.41
C LYS A 46 2.61 -10.71 35.95
N LYS A 47 2.85 -11.82 35.26
CA LYS A 47 3.35 -11.78 33.87
C LYS A 47 2.31 -11.16 32.92
N PHE A 48 1.04 -11.51 33.11
CA PHE A 48 -0.05 -11.01 32.28
C PHE A 48 -0.26 -9.50 32.45
N THR A 49 -0.15 -8.98 33.69
CA THR A 49 -0.16 -7.54 33.96
C THR A 49 1.03 -6.82 33.31
N GLU A 50 2.23 -7.38 33.40
CA GLU A 50 3.42 -6.80 32.75
C GLU A 50 3.19 -6.66 31.23
N ASN A 51 2.77 -7.74 30.58
CA ASN A 51 2.46 -7.75 29.14
C ASN A 51 1.31 -6.80 28.76
N LEU A 52 0.28 -6.70 29.61
CA LEU A 52 -0.83 -5.78 29.38
C LEU A 52 -0.38 -4.32 29.42
N LEU A 53 0.45 -3.95 30.41
CA LEU A 53 0.98 -2.59 30.53
C LEU A 53 1.84 -2.21 29.33
N GLU A 54 2.72 -3.12 28.88
CA GLU A 54 3.53 -2.91 27.67
C GLU A 54 2.65 -2.68 26.43
N CYS A 55 1.48 -3.33 26.36
CA CYS A 55 0.53 -3.15 25.27
C CYS A 55 -0.21 -1.81 25.34
N ILE A 56 -0.74 -1.42 26.51
CA ILE A 56 -1.68 -0.29 26.62
C ILE A 56 -0.99 1.06 26.86
N LEU A 57 0.21 1.11 27.46
CA LEU A 57 0.89 2.37 27.75
C LEU A 57 1.13 3.22 26.48
N PRO A 58 1.61 2.66 25.35
CA PRO A 58 1.74 3.43 24.11
C PRO A 58 0.40 3.92 23.56
N MET A 59 -0.70 3.20 23.81
CA MET A 59 -2.04 3.58 23.35
C MET A 59 -2.62 4.78 24.11
N PHE A 60 -2.12 5.04 25.32
CA PHE A 60 -2.45 6.21 26.13
C PHE A 60 -1.39 7.33 26.01
N GLU A 61 -0.58 7.30 24.94
CA GLU A 61 0.44 8.31 24.64
C GLU A 61 1.47 8.48 25.77
N VAL A 62 1.73 7.41 26.54
CA VAL A 62 2.81 7.40 27.53
C VAL A 62 4.15 7.30 26.79
N SER A 63 5.12 8.14 27.15
CA SER A 63 6.46 8.12 26.54
C SER A 63 7.11 6.76 26.72
N GLY A 64 7.79 6.25 25.68
CA GLY A 64 8.56 5.01 25.74
C GLY A 64 9.74 5.06 26.72
N ASP A 65 10.16 6.25 27.13
CA ASP A 65 11.18 6.43 28.19
C ASP A 65 10.66 6.03 29.57
N LEU A 66 9.33 6.06 29.76
CA LEU A 66 8.68 5.64 31.00
C LEU A 66 8.42 4.13 30.95
N ASN A 67 8.96 3.41 31.91
CA ASN A 67 8.84 1.95 32.00
C ASN A 67 8.94 1.50 33.46
N ARG A 68 8.90 0.19 33.69
CA ARG A 68 8.96 -0.40 35.04
C ARG A 68 10.16 0.05 35.88
N PHE A 69 11.28 0.41 35.24
CA PHE A 69 12.49 0.88 35.89
C PHE A 69 12.65 2.41 35.86
N ALA A 70 11.76 3.09 35.16
CA ALA A 70 11.80 4.53 34.93
C ALA A 70 10.41 5.15 35.14
N GLY A 71 10.14 5.60 36.36
CA GLY A 71 8.94 6.36 36.72
C GLY A 71 7.67 5.53 36.94
N LEU A 72 7.53 4.35 36.33
CA LEU A 72 6.30 3.53 36.42
C LEU A 72 6.39 2.32 37.38
N GLN A 73 7.48 2.15 38.12
CA GLN A 73 7.64 1.04 39.07
C GLN A 73 6.42 0.85 39.99
N PRO A 74 5.81 1.91 40.59
CA PRO A 74 4.65 1.75 41.46
C PRO A 74 3.42 1.14 40.76
N LEU A 75 3.26 1.33 39.45
CA LEU A 75 2.18 0.74 38.67
C LEU A 75 2.40 -0.76 38.46
N TYR A 76 3.60 -1.15 38.03
CA TYR A 76 3.94 -2.55 37.74
C TYR A 76 3.91 -3.43 39.01
N GLU A 77 4.39 -2.91 40.13
CA GLU A 77 4.37 -3.61 41.41
C GLU A 77 3.01 -3.50 42.09
N GLY A 78 2.41 -2.32 42.09
CA GLY A 78 1.18 -2.03 42.83
C GLY A 78 -0.05 -2.75 42.31
N ILE A 79 -0.21 -2.92 40.99
CA ILE A 79 -1.39 -3.62 40.41
C ILE A 79 -1.53 -5.04 40.96
N ASN A 80 -0.41 -5.73 41.18
CA ASN A 80 -0.40 -7.11 41.70
C ASN A 80 -0.77 -7.18 43.18
N LEU A 81 -0.67 -6.07 43.92
CA LEU A 81 -1.02 -5.97 45.33
C LEU A 81 -2.49 -5.58 45.57
N LEU A 82 -3.19 -5.12 44.54
CA LEU A 82 -4.61 -4.77 44.64
C LEU A 82 -5.47 -6.04 44.78
N ASP A 83 -6.48 -5.99 45.64
CA ASP A 83 -7.47 -7.07 45.77
C ASP A 83 -8.58 -6.90 44.71
N PRO A 84 -8.76 -7.84 43.77
CA PRO A 84 -9.79 -7.75 42.74
C PRO A 84 -11.23 -7.61 43.28
N HIS A 85 -11.52 -8.10 44.50
CA HIS A 85 -12.86 -8.08 45.09
C HIS A 85 -13.19 -6.74 45.77
N TYR A 86 -12.16 -6.02 46.23
CA TYR A 86 -12.32 -4.82 47.05
C TYR A 86 -11.66 -3.57 46.47
N CYS A 87 -10.92 -3.70 45.36
CA CYS A 87 -10.20 -2.59 44.73
C CYS A 87 -11.13 -1.42 44.45
N ARG A 88 -10.74 -0.24 44.92
CA ARG A 88 -11.47 1.02 44.67
C ARG A 88 -10.69 1.92 43.73
N ARG A 89 -11.42 2.81 43.04
CA ARG A 89 -10.82 3.76 42.08
C ARG A 89 -9.80 4.68 42.74
N ASP A 90 -10.02 5.09 43.98
CA ASP A 90 -9.11 5.94 44.75
C ASP A 90 -7.81 5.22 45.13
N GLU A 91 -7.83 3.90 45.30
CA GLU A 91 -6.63 3.09 45.53
C GLU A 91 -5.77 3.02 44.27
N ALA A 92 -6.39 2.77 43.11
CA ALA A 92 -5.71 2.78 41.82
C ALA A 92 -5.13 4.18 41.49
N GLN A 93 -5.87 5.26 41.80
CA GLN A 93 -5.37 6.64 41.63
C GLN A 93 -4.19 6.93 42.55
N ARG A 94 -4.27 6.60 43.84
CA ARG A 94 -3.15 6.79 44.79
C ARG A 94 -1.89 6.01 44.40
N MET A 95 -2.03 4.85 43.77
CA MET A 95 -0.91 4.11 43.19
C MET A 95 -0.29 4.88 42.00
N LEU A 96 -1.12 5.39 41.09
CA LEU A 96 -0.69 6.15 39.91
C LEU A 96 -0.11 7.55 40.24
N GLU A 97 -0.52 8.16 41.35
CA GLU A 97 0.07 9.41 41.86
C GLU A 97 1.56 9.24 42.22
N LYS A 98 1.97 8.04 42.63
CA LYS A 98 3.37 7.71 42.92
C LYS A 98 4.20 7.54 41.65
N CYS A 99 3.57 7.38 40.49
CA CYS A 99 4.27 7.27 39.21
C CYS A 99 4.74 8.65 38.73
N LEU A 100 6.01 8.71 38.31
CA LEU A 100 6.64 9.94 37.83
C LEU A 100 6.47 10.04 36.31
N GLY A 101 6.24 11.26 35.82
CA GLY A 101 6.14 11.55 34.38
C GLY A 101 4.76 11.34 33.73
N LEU A 102 3.78 10.81 34.47
CA LEU A 102 2.39 10.74 33.99
C LEU A 102 1.66 12.07 34.22
N ASN A 103 0.92 12.53 33.20
CA ASN A 103 -0.01 13.65 33.35
C ASN A 103 -1.37 13.19 33.93
N ASP A 104 -2.21 14.14 34.35
CA ASP A 104 -3.48 13.83 35.04
C ASP A 104 -4.49 13.09 34.15
N HIS A 105 -4.46 13.35 32.85
CA HIS A 105 -5.27 12.63 31.88
C HIS A 105 -4.85 11.15 31.80
N GLN A 106 -3.56 10.88 31.63
CA GLN A 106 -2.99 9.54 31.61
C GLN A 106 -3.29 8.78 32.91
N ARG A 107 -3.12 9.43 34.08
CA ARG A 107 -3.47 8.82 35.38
C ARG A 107 -4.95 8.44 35.45
N THR A 108 -5.84 9.31 34.99
CA THR A 108 -7.28 9.04 35.00
C THR A 108 -7.65 7.86 34.10
N HIS A 109 -7.11 7.82 32.88
CA HIS A 109 -7.33 6.72 31.94
C HIS A 109 -6.74 5.40 32.44
N LEU A 110 -5.49 5.41 32.93
CA LEU A 110 -4.86 4.22 33.49
C LEU A 110 -5.58 3.72 34.74
N ALA A 111 -6.10 4.61 35.60
CA ALA A 111 -6.92 4.20 36.73
C ALA A 111 -8.19 3.47 36.27
N GLY A 112 -8.85 3.97 35.23
CA GLY A 112 -9.99 3.29 34.60
C GLY A 112 -9.62 1.90 34.06
N ALA A 113 -8.51 1.81 33.33
CA ALA A 113 -7.99 0.56 32.80
C ALA A 113 -7.67 -0.46 33.91
N VAL A 114 -7.02 -0.02 35.00
CA VAL A 114 -6.73 -0.86 36.17
C VAL A 114 -8.01 -1.38 36.80
N MET A 115 -9.03 -0.54 36.95
CA MET A 115 -10.31 -0.96 37.51
C MET A 115 -11.00 -2.03 36.66
N HIS A 116 -11.05 -1.85 35.34
CA HIS A 116 -11.60 -2.85 34.43
C HIS A 116 -10.76 -4.13 34.43
N PHE A 117 -9.43 -4.03 34.54
CA PHE A 117 -8.58 -5.21 34.67
C PHE A 117 -8.83 -5.95 35.98
N MET A 118 -9.02 -5.25 37.11
CA MET A 118 -9.40 -5.88 38.39
C MET A 118 -10.75 -6.56 38.30
N GLU A 119 -11.73 -5.96 37.62
CA GLU A 119 -13.03 -6.56 37.34
C GLU A 119 -12.87 -7.87 36.54
N ILE A 120 -12.03 -7.88 35.49
CA ILE A 120 -11.73 -9.09 34.72
C ILE A 120 -11.05 -10.15 35.59
N VAL A 121 -10.05 -9.79 36.40
CA VAL A 121 -9.37 -10.74 37.30
C VAL A 121 -10.35 -11.30 38.32
N LYS A 122 -11.26 -10.49 38.85
CA LYS A 122 -12.27 -10.90 39.82
C LYS A 122 -13.23 -11.92 39.21
N GLU A 123 -13.75 -11.66 38.01
CA GLU A 123 -14.76 -12.51 37.39
C GLU A 123 -14.18 -13.78 36.76
N THR A 124 -12.88 -13.78 36.40
CA THR A 124 -12.28 -14.89 35.64
C THR A 124 -11.14 -15.62 36.32
N ASN A 125 -10.54 -15.02 37.37
CA ASN A 125 -9.26 -15.45 37.92
C ASN A 125 -8.17 -15.69 36.84
N LEU A 126 -8.25 -14.99 35.71
CA LEU A 126 -7.40 -15.18 34.53
C LEU A 126 -7.41 -16.61 33.94
N ASN A 127 -8.55 -17.28 34.05
CA ASN A 127 -8.84 -18.53 33.36
C ASN A 127 -9.05 -18.25 31.86
N THR A 128 -8.26 -18.88 31.00
CA THR A 128 -8.31 -18.67 29.54
C THR A 128 -9.69 -18.98 28.93
N LEU A 129 -10.48 -19.88 29.51
CA LEU A 129 -11.84 -20.18 29.02
C LEU A 129 -12.88 -19.11 29.38
N GLU A 130 -12.66 -18.40 30.50
CA GLU A 130 -13.56 -17.34 30.95
C GLU A 130 -13.18 -15.99 30.33
N LEU A 131 -11.91 -15.80 29.97
CA LEU A 131 -11.40 -14.59 29.32
C LEU A 131 -11.97 -14.35 27.91
N GLN A 132 -12.48 -15.39 27.25
CA GLN A 132 -13.04 -15.32 25.90
C GLN A 132 -14.56 -15.08 25.87
N THR A 133 -15.24 -14.99 27.02
CA THR A 133 -16.70 -14.76 27.05
C THR A 133 -17.06 -13.34 26.59
N LYS A 134 -18.23 -13.18 25.99
CA LYS A 134 -18.71 -11.90 25.44
C LYS A 134 -18.77 -10.80 26.50
N GLU A 135 -19.14 -11.16 27.73
CA GLU A 135 -19.19 -10.28 28.89
C GLU A 135 -17.78 -9.74 29.21
N ILE A 136 -16.78 -10.61 29.25
CA ILE A 136 -15.39 -10.25 29.57
C ILE A 136 -14.72 -9.49 28.43
N LEU A 137 -14.97 -9.86 27.17
CA LEU A 137 -14.49 -9.11 26.01
C LEU A 137 -15.03 -7.66 26.00
N THR A 138 -16.25 -7.46 26.51
CA THR A 138 -16.81 -6.12 26.68
C THR A 138 -16.03 -5.29 27.71
N LEU A 139 -15.46 -5.91 28.74
CA LEU A 139 -14.57 -5.24 29.69
C LEU A 139 -13.21 -4.93 29.05
N TRP A 140 -12.66 -5.84 28.25
CA TRP A 140 -11.43 -5.60 27.51
C TRP A 140 -11.53 -4.38 26.59
N TRP A 141 -12.64 -4.20 25.86
CA TRP A 141 -12.82 -3.00 25.03
C TRP A 141 -13.04 -1.70 25.81
N LYS A 142 -13.21 -1.75 27.15
CA LYS A 142 -13.15 -0.54 27.99
C LYS A 142 -11.72 -0.19 28.40
N ILE A 143 -10.80 -1.15 28.37
CA ILE A 143 -9.36 -0.93 28.60
C ILE A 143 -8.69 -0.35 27.35
N PHE A 144 -9.06 -0.83 26.16
CA PHE A 144 -8.49 -0.36 24.90
C PHE A 144 -9.31 0.80 24.32
N PRO A 145 -8.70 1.80 23.66
CA PRO A 145 -9.45 2.79 22.90
C PRO A 145 -10.35 2.13 21.84
N GLN A 146 -11.54 2.67 21.60
CA GLN A 146 -12.51 2.12 20.63
C GLN A 146 -11.91 1.93 19.23
N THR A 147 -11.06 2.87 18.79
CA THR A 147 -10.33 2.81 17.51
C THR A 147 -9.28 1.70 17.45
N LYS A 148 -8.97 1.05 18.58
CA LYS A 148 -7.99 -0.02 18.75
C LYS A 148 -8.63 -1.31 19.26
N ALA A 149 -9.94 -1.47 19.15
CA ALA A 149 -10.65 -2.66 19.65
C ALA A 149 -10.11 -3.99 19.09
N TRP A 150 -9.70 -4.03 17.81
CA TRP A 150 -9.05 -5.21 17.22
C TRP A 150 -7.70 -5.56 17.87
N ASN A 151 -6.98 -4.56 18.40
CA ASN A 151 -5.71 -4.79 19.10
C ASN A 151 -5.94 -5.59 20.39
N ALA A 152 -7.07 -5.41 21.07
CA ALA A 152 -7.42 -6.17 22.27
C ALA A 152 -7.51 -7.67 21.98
N LEU A 153 -8.22 -8.06 20.90
CA LEU A 153 -8.38 -9.46 20.53
C LEU A 153 -7.06 -10.08 20.05
N LYS A 154 -6.29 -9.34 19.25
CA LYS A 154 -4.97 -9.78 18.81
C LYS A 154 -3.99 -9.94 19.99
N TRP A 155 -4.07 -9.06 20.99
CA TRP A 155 -3.25 -9.17 22.19
C TRP A 155 -3.66 -10.39 23.02
N LEU A 156 -4.95 -10.59 23.28
CA LEU A 156 -5.47 -11.77 23.98
C LEU A 156 -5.04 -13.07 23.31
N TRP A 157 -5.10 -13.11 21.97
CA TRP A 157 -4.60 -14.22 21.17
C TRP A 157 -3.11 -14.51 21.44
N ASN A 158 -2.27 -13.48 21.43
CA ASN A 158 -0.84 -13.62 21.71
C ASN A 158 -0.54 -14.09 23.15
N GLU A 159 -1.42 -13.76 24.10
CA GLU A 159 -1.34 -14.24 25.48
C GLU A 159 -1.91 -15.67 25.66
N GLY A 160 -2.36 -16.31 24.58
CA GLY A 160 -2.85 -17.70 24.59
C GLY A 160 -4.35 -17.83 24.86
N VAL A 161 -5.14 -16.76 24.73
CA VAL A 161 -6.61 -16.80 24.82
C VAL A 161 -7.20 -17.04 23.43
N ALA A 162 -8.03 -18.07 23.29
CA ALA A 162 -8.54 -18.55 22.01
C ALA A 162 -9.72 -17.72 21.45
N VAL A 163 -9.46 -16.47 21.07
CA VAL A 163 -10.48 -15.53 20.54
C VAL A 163 -10.37 -15.31 19.03
N PRO A 164 -11.52 -15.24 18.31
CA PRO A 164 -11.56 -14.70 16.95
C PRO A 164 -10.92 -13.33 16.86
N HIS A 165 -10.01 -13.10 15.91
CA HIS A 165 -9.28 -11.82 15.83
C HIS A 165 -8.91 -11.41 14.40
N SER A 166 -9.39 -12.12 13.37
CA SER A 166 -9.04 -11.82 11.98
C SER A 166 -9.83 -10.65 11.42
N ARG A 167 -9.20 -9.47 11.42
CA ARG A 167 -9.75 -8.29 10.75
C ARG A 167 -9.84 -8.48 9.23
N SER A 168 -8.86 -9.18 8.63
CA SER A 168 -8.89 -9.44 7.19
C SER A 168 -9.97 -10.45 6.83
N GLY A 169 -10.22 -11.44 7.70
CA GLY A 169 -11.32 -12.39 7.56
C GLY A 169 -12.68 -11.70 7.60
N PHE A 170 -12.87 -10.78 8.55
CA PHE A 170 -14.09 -9.97 8.60
C PHE A 170 -14.30 -9.12 7.33
N ARG A 171 -13.23 -8.52 6.80
CA ARG A 171 -13.30 -7.80 5.53
C ARG A 171 -13.66 -8.70 4.36
N ALA A 172 -13.09 -9.91 4.29
CA ALA A 172 -13.40 -10.87 3.24
C ALA A 172 -14.88 -11.32 3.31
N TRP A 173 -15.37 -11.62 4.52
CA TRP A 173 -16.79 -11.89 4.76
C TRP A 173 -17.68 -10.73 4.29
N ARG A 174 -17.30 -9.48 4.59
CA ARG A 174 -18.07 -8.31 4.21
C ARG A 174 -18.11 -8.12 2.70
N ARG A 175 -16.98 -8.23 1.99
CA ARG A 175 -16.97 -8.20 0.52
C ARG A 175 -17.90 -9.27 -0.06
N PHE A 176 -17.78 -10.50 0.44
CA PHE A 176 -18.62 -11.60 -0.03
C PHE A 176 -20.11 -11.37 0.22
N SER A 177 -20.47 -10.94 1.43
CA SER A 177 -21.86 -10.93 1.89
C SER A 177 -22.57 -9.61 1.70
N GLN A 178 -21.84 -8.50 1.57
CA GLN A 178 -22.37 -7.13 1.51
C GLN A 178 -21.92 -6.34 0.28
N GLY A 179 -21.01 -6.90 -0.54
CA GLY A 179 -20.59 -6.28 -1.80
C GLY A 179 -19.87 -4.93 -1.65
N SER A 180 -19.44 -4.54 -0.45
CA SER A 180 -18.83 -3.24 -0.16
C SER A 180 -17.73 -3.36 0.88
N LEU A 181 -16.85 -2.36 0.91
CA LEU A 181 -15.95 -2.16 2.05
C LEU A 181 -16.73 -1.55 3.23
N ALA A 182 -16.08 -1.59 4.40
CA ALA A 182 -16.61 -0.88 5.54
C ALA A 182 -16.37 0.61 5.42
N ASP A 183 -17.38 1.40 5.76
CA ASP A 183 -17.20 2.83 5.97
C ASP A 183 -16.15 3.00 7.07
N THR A 184 -15.02 3.58 6.70
CA THR A 184 -13.87 3.76 7.58
C THR A 184 -14.15 4.81 8.66
N GLU A 185 -15.12 5.69 8.46
CA GLU A 185 -15.58 6.68 9.44
C GLU A 185 -16.56 6.05 10.45
N ASN A 186 -17.25 4.95 10.08
CA ASN A 186 -18.16 4.23 10.96
C ASN A 186 -17.45 3.11 11.76
N ILE A 187 -16.87 3.50 12.89
CA ILE A 187 -16.18 2.56 13.81
C ILE A 187 -17.10 1.42 14.26
N LEU A 188 -18.41 1.63 14.39
CA LEU A 188 -19.35 0.59 14.84
C LEU A 188 -19.48 -0.55 13.83
N GLU A 189 -19.44 -0.23 12.54
CA GLU A 189 -19.49 -1.22 11.46
C GLU A 189 -18.23 -2.06 11.36
N THR A 190 -17.09 -1.50 11.78
CA THR A 190 -15.79 -2.20 11.78
C THR A 190 -15.44 -2.80 13.13
N HIS A 191 -16.30 -2.67 14.14
CA HIS A 191 -16.00 -3.11 15.49
C HIS A 191 -15.92 -4.65 15.58
N PRO A 192 -14.89 -5.23 16.23
CA PRO A 192 -14.69 -6.68 16.26
C PRO A 192 -15.80 -7.47 16.96
N LYS A 193 -16.59 -6.82 17.81
CA LYS A 193 -17.82 -7.41 18.39
C LYS A 193 -18.73 -8.01 17.33
N LYS A 194 -18.90 -7.32 16.20
CA LYS A 194 -19.78 -7.81 15.13
C LYS A 194 -19.22 -9.08 14.49
N TRP A 195 -17.89 -9.14 14.35
CA TRP A 195 -17.22 -10.32 13.83
C TRP A 195 -17.31 -11.53 14.76
N LEU A 196 -17.16 -11.31 16.08
CA LEU A 196 -17.38 -12.34 17.09
C LEU A 196 -18.80 -12.92 17.01
N GLU A 197 -19.82 -12.05 16.94
CA GLU A 197 -21.21 -12.47 16.79
C GLU A 197 -21.40 -13.31 15.52
N ILE A 198 -20.85 -12.87 14.39
CA ILE A 198 -20.91 -13.60 13.13
C ILE A 198 -20.25 -14.99 13.26
N CYS A 199 -19.11 -15.10 13.93
CA CYS A 199 -18.41 -16.37 14.12
C CYS A 199 -19.15 -17.30 15.11
N GLU A 200 -19.71 -16.76 16.19
CA GLU A 200 -20.47 -17.52 17.21
C GLU A 200 -21.79 -18.07 16.67
N GLU A 201 -22.42 -17.38 15.72
CA GLU A 201 -23.66 -17.81 15.08
C GLU A 201 -23.46 -18.99 14.10
N GLN A 202 -22.22 -19.35 13.76
CA GLN A 202 -21.94 -20.45 12.84
C GLN A 202 -22.08 -21.81 13.53
N THR A 203 -22.93 -22.66 12.98
CA THR A 203 -23.20 -24.01 13.50
C THR A 203 -22.43 -25.11 12.77
N ASP A 204 -21.83 -24.79 11.61
CA ASP A 204 -21.05 -25.74 10.81
C ASP A 204 -19.64 -26.01 11.39
N PHE A 205 -19.21 -25.21 12.36
CA PHE A 205 -17.91 -25.35 13.04
C PHE A 205 -18.08 -25.71 14.51
N ALA A 206 -17.07 -26.35 15.09
CA ALA A 206 -17.09 -26.71 16.51
C ALA A 206 -16.92 -25.48 17.42
N THR A 207 -16.22 -24.44 16.94
CA THR A 207 -16.00 -23.20 17.68
C THR A 207 -16.01 -21.98 16.76
N ALA A 208 -16.35 -20.80 17.31
CA ALA A 208 -16.23 -19.53 16.61
C ALA A 208 -14.80 -19.27 16.09
N LEU A 209 -13.78 -19.81 16.75
CA LEU A 209 -12.40 -19.70 16.33
C LEU A 209 -12.10 -20.46 15.04
N GLU A 210 -12.74 -21.61 14.82
CA GLU A 210 -12.57 -22.36 13.56
C GLU A 210 -13.11 -21.56 12.37
N ALA A 211 -14.26 -20.91 12.55
CA ALA A 211 -14.81 -19.97 11.56
C ALA A 211 -13.82 -18.82 11.26
N ASP A 212 -13.33 -18.16 12.31
CA ASP A 212 -12.33 -17.07 12.19
C ASP A 212 -11.07 -17.51 11.44
N ARG A 213 -10.51 -18.68 11.79
CA ARG A 213 -9.30 -19.22 11.16
C ARG A 213 -9.49 -19.52 9.68
N MET A 214 -10.65 -20.04 9.31
CA MET A 214 -10.96 -20.29 7.91
C MET A 214 -11.01 -18.99 7.10
N ALA A 215 -11.70 -17.97 7.63
CA ALA A 215 -11.75 -16.64 7.01
C ALA A 215 -10.36 -15.96 6.99
N ALA A 216 -9.55 -16.16 8.03
CA ALA A 216 -8.19 -15.67 8.11
C ALA A 216 -7.30 -16.29 7.02
N GLY A 217 -7.39 -17.61 6.82
CA GLY A 217 -6.70 -18.32 5.76
C GLY A 217 -7.09 -17.79 4.38
N PHE A 218 -8.39 -17.61 4.13
CA PHE A 218 -8.90 -17.08 2.86
C PHE A 218 -8.43 -15.65 2.56
N SER A 219 -8.34 -14.81 3.60
CA SER A 219 -7.93 -13.41 3.48
C SER A 219 -6.40 -13.20 3.62
N GLY A 220 -5.64 -14.23 3.98
CA GLY A 220 -4.19 -14.17 4.13
C GLY A 220 -3.71 -13.54 5.44
N ASP A 221 -4.56 -13.46 6.47
CA ASP A 221 -4.14 -13.13 7.83
C ASP A 221 -3.29 -14.29 8.37
N GLY A 222 -1.98 -14.09 8.40
CA GLY A 222 -1.00 -15.16 8.61
C GLY A 222 0.34 -14.98 7.87
N ARG A 223 0.58 -13.79 7.28
CA ARG A 223 1.76 -13.36 6.49
C ARG A 223 3.17 -13.71 7.03
N HIS A 224 3.32 -14.35 8.18
CA HIS A 224 4.57 -14.99 8.58
C HIS A 224 4.97 -16.17 7.66
N ALA A 225 4.06 -16.65 6.81
CA ALA A 225 4.30 -17.80 5.92
C ALA A 225 4.31 -17.48 4.41
N GLY A 226 4.37 -16.20 4.02
CA GLY A 226 4.69 -15.80 2.64
C GLY A 226 3.62 -16.04 1.56
N LEU A 227 2.43 -16.55 1.90
CA LEU A 227 1.32 -16.72 0.95
C LEU A 227 0.36 -15.52 1.00
N ALA A 228 0.01 -14.98 -0.17
CA ALA A 228 -1.06 -14.00 -0.30
C ALA A 228 -2.42 -14.73 -0.25
N GLY A 229 -3.36 -14.22 0.57
CA GLY A 229 -4.73 -14.74 0.60
C GLY A 229 -5.50 -14.35 -0.66
N ILE A 230 -6.50 -15.16 -1.03
CA ILE A 230 -7.34 -14.94 -2.22
C ILE A 230 -8.15 -13.64 -2.08
N CYS A 231 -8.73 -13.38 -0.89
CA CYS A 231 -9.46 -12.14 -0.61
C CYS A 231 -8.67 -11.23 0.34
N ALA A 232 -7.40 -10.98 0.02
CA ALA A 232 -6.50 -10.12 0.78
C ALA A 232 -6.81 -8.61 0.58
N GLU A 233 -5.83 -7.74 0.84
CA GLU A 233 -5.97 -6.29 0.62
C GLU A 233 -6.38 -5.98 -0.83
N LEU A 234 -5.64 -6.56 -1.77
CA LEU A 234 -5.97 -6.60 -3.19
C LEU A 234 -6.50 -8.01 -3.48
N PRO A 235 -7.82 -8.19 -3.62
CA PRO A 235 -8.40 -9.51 -3.83
C PRO A 235 -8.10 -10.02 -5.24
N ASP A 236 -7.73 -11.30 -5.35
CA ASP A 236 -7.61 -12.01 -6.62
C ASP A 236 -8.95 -12.64 -6.99
N CYS A 237 -9.90 -11.78 -7.39
CA CYS A 237 -11.25 -12.21 -7.75
C CYS A 237 -11.28 -13.11 -9.00
N GLU A 238 -10.28 -12.99 -9.88
CA GLU A 238 -10.17 -13.78 -11.12
C GLU A 238 -9.92 -15.25 -10.81
N ASN A 239 -9.11 -15.55 -9.79
CA ASN A 239 -8.84 -16.92 -9.33
C ASN A 239 -9.67 -17.32 -8.09
N CYS A 240 -10.69 -16.54 -7.73
CA CYS A 240 -11.51 -16.79 -6.55
C CYS A 240 -12.68 -17.73 -6.89
N GLU A 241 -12.69 -18.93 -6.31
CA GLU A 241 -13.78 -19.91 -6.50
C GLU A 241 -15.12 -19.44 -5.91
N LEU A 242 -15.09 -18.48 -4.99
CA LEU A 242 -16.28 -17.88 -4.38
C LEU A 242 -16.88 -16.77 -5.26
N SER A 243 -16.21 -16.34 -6.32
CA SER A 243 -16.58 -15.17 -7.15
C SER A 243 -18.02 -15.22 -7.67
N SER A 244 -18.53 -16.39 -8.06
CA SER A 244 -19.89 -16.56 -8.60
C SER A 244 -21.01 -16.24 -7.60
N GLU A 245 -20.73 -16.34 -6.31
CA GLU A 245 -21.67 -16.16 -5.20
C GLU A 245 -21.33 -14.92 -4.35
N CYS A 246 -20.23 -14.25 -4.68
CA CYS A 246 -19.69 -13.12 -3.95
C CYS A 246 -20.35 -11.84 -4.42
N LEU A 247 -21.08 -11.15 -3.53
CA LEU A 247 -21.71 -9.87 -3.87
C LEU A 247 -20.69 -8.85 -4.36
N TRP A 248 -19.45 -8.85 -3.88
CA TRP A 248 -18.40 -7.97 -4.41
C TRP A 248 -18.13 -8.17 -5.91
N CYS A 249 -18.25 -9.40 -6.41
CA CYS A 249 -17.99 -9.72 -7.82
C CYS A 249 -19.25 -9.53 -8.67
N THR A 250 -20.42 -9.84 -8.12
CA THR A 250 -21.70 -9.78 -8.85
C THR A 250 -22.37 -8.42 -8.79
N ASP A 251 -22.08 -7.63 -7.75
CA ASP A 251 -22.62 -6.28 -7.59
C ASP A 251 -21.87 -5.30 -8.50
N GLY A 252 -22.40 -5.16 -9.71
CA GLY A 252 -22.01 -4.14 -10.68
C GLY A 252 -22.81 -2.84 -10.53
N THR A 253 -23.54 -2.64 -9.42
CA THR A 253 -24.51 -1.55 -9.33
C THR A 253 -23.85 -0.23 -8.89
N ASN A 254 -23.35 0.47 -9.91
CA ASN A 254 -23.04 1.90 -9.93
C ASN A 254 -21.70 2.30 -9.27
N SER A 255 -20.64 2.34 -10.09
CA SER A 255 -19.30 2.79 -9.71
C SER A 255 -19.25 4.19 -9.08
N ALA A 256 -20.25 5.03 -9.34
CA ALA A 256 -20.37 6.38 -8.78
C ALA A 256 -20.54 6.40 -7.25
N LYS A 257 -20.87 5.27 -6.60
CA LYS A 257 -21.03 5.18 -5.14
C LYS A 257 -19.80 4.62 -4.41
N PHE A 258 -18.83 4.08 -5.13
CA PHE A 258 -17.65 3.45 -4.52
C PHE A 258 -16.67 4.50 -4.00
N GLU A 259 -16.13 4.26 -2.81
CA GLU A 259 -14.96 4.99 -2.32
C GLU A 259 -13.71 4.67 -3.15
N ILE A 260 -12.70 5.55 -3.08
CA ILE A 260 -11.47 5.39 -3.86
C ILE A 260 -10.76 4.04 -3.62
N GLU A 261 -10.77 3.52 -2.39
CA GLU A 261 -10.15 2.24 -2.06
C GLU A 261 -10.83 1.06 -2.77
N GLU A 262 -12.16 1.08 -2.80
CA GLU A 262 -12.95 0.08 -3.50
C GLU A 262 -12.72 0.16 -5.02
N LYS A 263 -12.67 1.37 -5.58
CA LYS A 263 -12.32 1.56 -7.00
C LYS A 263 -10.93 1.04 -7.34
N ILE A 264 -9.93 1.25 -6.48
CA ILE A 264 -8.57 0.69 -6.65
C ILE A 264 -8.64 -0.84 -6.68
N GLN A 265 -9.29 -1.46 -5.68
CA GLN A 265 -9.37 -2.91 -5.56
C GLN A 265 -10.14 -3.57 -6.72
N ARG A 266 -11.14 -2.89 -7.27
CA ARG A 266 -11.93 -3.37 -8.42
C ARG A 266 -11.32 -3.01 -9.79
N LYS A 267 -10.17 -2.34 -9.83
CA LYS A 267 -9.56 -1.82 -11.06
C LYS A 267 -10.50 -0.89 -11.85
N LEU A 268 -11.32 -0.10 -11.16
CA LEU A 268 -12.36 0.79 -11.73
C LEU A 268 -11.98 2.28 -11.72
N ILE A 269 -10.69 2.61 -11.61
CA ILE A 269 -10.22 4.01 -11.59
C ILE A 269 -10.37 4.63 -12.98
N SER A 270 -11.09 5.74 -13.07
CA SER A 270 -11.21 6.56 -14.28
C SER A 270 -10.46 7.89 -14.17
N ALA A 271 -10.50 8.70 -15.23
CA ALA A 271 -9.86 10.02 -15.23
C ALA A 271 -10.50 10.99 -14.22
N GLU A 272 -11.79 10.82 -13.97
CA GLU A 272 -12.59 11.61 -13.01
C GLU A 272 -12.19 11.32 -11.56
N ASP A 273 -11.63 10.15 -11.27
CA ASP A 273 -11.20 9.72 -9.93
C ASP A 273 -9.78 10.22 -9.57
N ILE A 274 -9.02 10.72 -10.54
CA ILE A 274 -7.62 11.15 -10.34
C ILE A 274 -7.47 12.17 -9.21
N PRO A 275 -8.33 13.20 -9.05
CA PRO A 275 -8.30 14.09 -7.90
C PRO A 275 -8.39 13.36 -6.56
N GLU A 276 -9.33 12.42 -6.43
CA GLU A 276 -9.55 11.67 -5.20
C GLU A 276 -8.39 10.71 -4.92
N LEU A 277 -7.89 10.01 -5.94
CA LEU A 277 -6.70 9.17 -5.85
C LEU A 277 -5.47 9.96 -5.41
N MET A 278 -5.26 11.15 -5.98
CA MET A 278 -4.18 12.04 -5.59
C MET A 278 -4.33 12.48 -4.13
N ARG A 279 -5.55 12.80 -3.68
CA ARG A 279 -5.81 13.14 -2.27
C ARG A 279 -5.46 11.97 -1.35
N TRP A 280 -5.91 10.76 -1.70
CA TRP A 280 -5.62 9.55 -0.93
C TRP A 280 -4.12 9.25 -0.84
N LEU A 281 -3.37 9.43 -1.94
CA LEU A 281 -1.92 9.17 -1.98
C LEU A 281 -1.08 10.25 -1.28
N LEU A 282 -1.46 11.52 -1.42
CA LEU A 282 -0.62 12.67 -1.04
C LEU A 282 -0.91 13.20 0.37
N THR A 283 -1.92 12.68 1.07
CA THR A 283 -2.30 13.14 2.41
C THR A 283 -1.96 12.09 3.46
N SER A 284 -1.59 12.54 4.65
CA SER A 284 -1.40 11.68 5.83
C SER A 284 -2.18 12.19 7.04
N ASN A 285 -2.89 13.31 6.89
CA ASN A 285 -3.78 13.87 7.89
C ASN A 285 -4.89 14.71 7.22
N PRO A 286 -5.98 15.01 7.95
CA PRO A 286 -7.10 15.78 7.41
C PRO A 286 -6.74 17.21 6.97
N GLU A 287 -5.75 17.84 7.60
CA GLU A 287 -5.36 19.23 7.28
C GLU A 287 -4.66 19.33 5.91
N GLU A 288 -3.83 18.34 5.56
CA GLU A 288 -3.24 18.20 4.22
C GLU A 288 -4.32 17.98 3.16
N GLY A 289 -5.35 17.19 3.49
CA GLY A 289 -6.51 16.98 2.62
C GLY A 289 -7.23 18.28 2.27
N LYS A 290 -7.46 19.14 3.27
CA LYS A 290 -8.05 20.47 3.08
C LYS A 290 -7.16 21.39 2.25
N ALA A 291 -5.85 21.36 2.46
CA ALA A 291 -4.91 22.16 1.67
C ALA A 291 -4.93 21.78 0.19
N LEU A 292 -5.07 20.49 -0.12
CA LEU A 292 -5.13 19.95 -1.48
C LEU A 292 -6.48 20.12 -2.18
N GLU A 293 -7.58 20.27 -1.44
CA GLU A 293 -8.94 20.23 -1.98
C GLU A 293 -9.17 21.15 -3.19
N HIS A 294 -8.71 22.39 -3.09
CA HIS A 294 -8.85 23.39 -4.15
C HIS A 294 -7.74 23.32 -5.21
N ALA A 295 -6.73 22.49 -4.97
CA ALA A 295 -5.60 22.27 -5.86
C ALA A 295 -5.77 21.03 -6.73
N LEU A 296 -6.84 20.25 -6.56
CA LEU A 296 -7.11 19.05 -7.35
C LEU A 296 -8.30 19.32 -8.28
N ASN A 297 -8.11 19.11 -9.59
CA ASN A 297 -9.15 19.27 -10.60
C ASN A 297 -8.89 18.22 -11.70
N PRO A 298 -9.90 17.46 -12.17
CA PRO A 298 -9.75 16.53 -13.30
C PRO A 298 -9.08 17.15 -14.53
N ASP A 299 -9.36 18.42 -14.80
CA ASP A 299 -8.84 19.16 -15.96
C ASP A 299 -7.43 19.69 -15.77
N THR A 300 -6.84 19.54 -14.57
CA THR A 300 -5.42 19.91 -14.35
C THR A 300 -4.57 18.69 -14.04
N PRO A 301 -4.15 17.93 -15.07
CA PRO A 301 -3.28 16.78 -14.88
C PRO A 301 -1.98 17.18 -14.20
N LEU A 302 -1.32 16.19 -13.57
CA LEU A 302 -0.09 16.39 -12.78
C LEU A 302 1.01 17.15 -13.57
N LYS A 303 1.01 17.02 -14.91
CA LYS A 303 1.89 17.75 -15.82
C LYS A 303 1.78 19.28 -15.69
N ASP A 304 0.62 19.81 -15.34
CA ASP A 304 0.30 21.24 -15.30
C ASP A 304 0.49 21.88 -13.91
N TRP A 305 1.13 21.15 -12.98
CA TRP A 305 1.49 21.64 -11.65
C TRP A 305 2.70 22.57 -11.69
N SER A 306 2.48 23.80 -12.17
CA SER A 306 3.51 24.82 -12.30
C SER A 306 4.10 25.25 -10.94
N ARG A 307 5.31 25.84 -10.96
CA ARG A 307 5.94 26.44 -9.76
C ARG A 307 5.02 27.42 -9.04
N LYS A 308 4.16 28.16 -9.77
CA LYS A 308 3.19 29.09 -9.19
C LYS A 308 2.14 28.37 -8.35
N ARG A 309 1.60 27.25 -8.85
CA ARG A 309 0.64 26.41 -8.13
C ARG A 309 1.28 25.78 -6.89
N MET A 310 2.51 25.25 -7.04
CA MET A 310 3.29 24.68 -5.93
C MET A 310 3.49 25.69 -4.80
N ARG A 311 3.89 26.93 -5.12
CA ARG A 311 4.03 28.02 -4.12
C ARG A 311 2.71 28.38 -3.44
N SER A 312 1.58 28.27 -4.15
CA SER A 312 0.28 28.53 -3.53
C SER A 312 -0.10 27.43 -2.55
N LEU A 313 0.22 26.18 -2.86
CA LEU A 313 -0.03 25.04 -1.98
C LEU A 313 0.91 25.07 -0.76
N GLU A 314 2.16 25.46 -0.94
CA GLU A 314 3.15 25.61 0.15
C GLU A 314 2.69 26.61 1.23
N LYS A 315 1.93 27.64 0.85
CA LYS A 315 1.35 28.60 1.79
C LYS A 315 0.13 28.08 2.54
N LYS A 316 -0.51 27.03 2.04
CA LYS A 316 -1.76 26.46 2.60
C LYS A 316 -1.52 25.19 3.42
N GLN A 317 -0.37 24.54 3.27
CA GLN A 317 -0.07 23.30 3.99
C GLN A 317 0.18 23.56 5.49
N PRO A 318 -0.07 22.56 6.36
CA PRO A 318 0.29 22.63 7.77
C PRO A 318 1.80 22.80 7.99
N LEU A 319 2.18 23.38 9.13
CA LEU A 319 3.58 23.51 9.51
C LEU A 319 4.24 22.12 9.63
N GLY A 320 5.38 21.93 8.98
CA GLY A 320 6.10 20.65 8.98
C GLY A 320 5.53 19.59 8.02
N SER A 321 4.49 19.92 7.24
CA SER A 321 3.94 19.02 6.22
C SER A 321 4.98 18.72 5.12
N LYS A 322 5.01 17.46 4.67
CA LYS A 322 5.81 17.00 3.52
C LYS A 322 5.00 16.97 2.23
N LEU A 323 3.84 17.63 2.18
CA LEU A 323 2.91 17.58 1.04
C LEU A 323 3.57 18.03 -0.27
N ILE A 324 4.27 19.16 -0.28
CA ILE A 324 4.98 19.65 -1.47
C ILE A 324 6.03 18.66 -1.97
N LEU A 325 6.81 18.09 -1.05
CA LEU A 325 7.83 17.08 -1.39
C LEU A 325 7.21 15.80 -1.97
N ARG A 326 6.06 15.36 -1.44
CA ARG A 326 5.33 14.21 -1.97
C ARG A 326 4.79 14.46 -3.38
N VAL A 327 4.31 15.67 -3.67
CA VAL A 327 3.90 16.04 -5.04
C VAL A 327 5.09 16.02 -5.99
N GLU A 328 6.25 16.55 -5.59
CA GLU A 328 7.47 16.49 -6.41
C GLU A 328 7.96 15.05 -6.61
N ALA A 329 7.93 14.23 -5.56
CA ALA A 329 8.27 12.82 -5.66
C ALA A 329 7.33 12.06 -6.61
N LEU A 330 6.02 12.29 -6.51
CA LEU A 330 5.03 11.69 -7.42
C LEU A 330 5.30 12.11 -8.87
N ARG A 331 5.60 13.39 -9.12
CA ARG A 331 5.97 13.87 -10.47
C ARG A 331 7.20 13.18 -11.01
N GLU A 332 8.22 13.00 -10.17
CA GLU A 332 9.46 12.35 -10.57
C GLU A 332 9.25 10.85 -10.83
N LEU A 333 8.44 10.18 -10.02
CA LEU A 333 8.01 8.81 -10.28
C LEU A 333 7.28 8.72 -11.61
N CYS A 334 6.29 9.57 -11.87
CA CYS A 334 5.56 9.59 -13.15
C CYS A 334 6.45 9.95 -14.35
N ARG A 335 7.48 10.78 -14.17
CA ARG A 335 8.43 11.16 -15.23
C ARG A 335 9.34 10.00 -15.62
N ASN A 336 9.74 9.19 -14.64
CA ASN A 336 10.56 8.01 -14.86
C ASN A 336 9.70 6.74 -15.12
N TYR A 337 8.38 6.84 -14.97
CA TYR A 337 7.44 5.73 -15.17
C TYR A 337 7.31 5.40 -16.65
N GLY A 338 8.11 4.42 -17.09
CA GLY A 338 8.21 3.98 -18.49
C GLY A 338 9.61 4.14 -19.10
N ILE A 339 10.57 4.70 -18.35
CA ILE A 339 11.98 4.66 -18.75
C ILE A 339 12.52 3.26 -18.43
N GLU A 340 12.41 2.37 -19.42
CA GLU A 340 13.11 1.09 -19.38
C GLU A 340 14.55 1.31 -19.84
N LYS A 341 15.54 0.80 -19.10
CA LYS A 341 16.92 0.83 -19.58
C LYS A 341 17.12 -0.28 -20.60
N LEU A 342 17.68 0.06 -21.77
CA LEU A 342 18.14 -0.95 -22.72
C LEU A 342 19.18 -1.85 -22.07
N LYS A 343 19.02 -3.14 -22.28
CA LYS A 343 19.93 -4.20 -21.83
C LYS A 343 20.77 -4.68 -23.01
N PRO A 344 22.00 -5.16 -22.76
CA PRO A 344 22.72 -5.91 -23.78
C PRO A 344 21.81 -7.01 -24.34
N GLN A 345 21.77 -7.16 -25.66
CA GLN A 345 20.88 -8.04 -26.45
C GLN A 345 19.56 -7.43 -26.93
N ASP A 346 19.09 -6.31 -26.37
CA ASP A 346 17.86 -5.66 -26.85
C ASP A 346 18.03 -5.19 -28.30
N GLN A 347 16.94 -5.18 -29.07
CA GLN A 347 16.94 -4.76 -30.47
C GLN A 347 15.74 -3.85 -30.74
N PHE A 348 15.95 -2.84 -31.57
CA PHE A 348 14.85 -2.08 -32.16
C PHE A 348 14.42 -2.76 -33.46
N SER A 349 13.12 -3.02 -33.60
CA SER A 349 12.58 -3.62 -34.83
C SER A 349 12.05 -2.58 -35.82
N SER A 350 11.87 -1.34 -35.36
CA SER A 350 11.38 -0.23 -36.17
C SER A 350 11.76 1.14 -35.59
N SER A 351 11.68 2.18 -36.42
CA SER A 351 11.75 3.59 -35.98
C SER A 351 10.74 3.94 -34.89
N ARG A 352 9.56 3.29 -34.93
CA ARG A 352 8.50 3.45 -33.94
C ARG A 352 8.92 2.93 -32.56
N ASP A 353 9.69 1.85 -32.51
CA ASP A 353 10.19 1.31 -31.23
C ASP A 353 11.24 2.25 -30.63
N ILE A 354 12.11 2.82 -31.47
CA ILE A 354 13.07 3.85 -31.06
C ILE A 354 12.32 5.06 -30.49
N PHE A 355 11.32 5.58 -31.21
CA PHE A 355 10.50 6.68 -30.70
C PHE A 355 9.86 6.34 -29.36
N LYS A 356 9.17 5.20 -29.23
CA LYS A 356 8.51 4.80 -27.98
C LYS A 356 9.48 4.78 -26.79
N HIS A 357 10.69 4.28 -27.01
CA HIS A 357 11.71 4.20 -25.97
C HIS A 357 12.19 5.60 -25.54
N PHE A 358 12.57 6.44 -26.50
CA PHE A 358 13.17 7.74 -26.22
C PHE A 358 12.15 8.86 -25.96
N HIS A 359 10.88 8.66 -26.31
CA HIS A 359 9.85 9.69 -26.24
C HIS A 359 9.69 10.29 -24.84
N GLN A 360 9.63 9.46 -23.80
CA GLN A 360 9.48 9.95 -22.42
C GLN A 360 10.71 10.73 -21.94
N GLN A 361 11.91 10.29 -22.33
CA GLN A 361 13.18 10.93 -21.98
C GLN A 361 13.36 12.29 -22.69
N LEU A 362 12.97 12.36 -23.97
CA LEU A 362 13.37 13.43 -24.87
C LEU A 362 12.29 14.48 -25.17
N SER A 363 11.00 14.11 -25.25
CA SER A 363 9.93 15.02 -25.70
C SER A 363 9.74 16.28 -24.85
N ARG A 364 10.15 16.23 -23.57
CA ARG A 364 9.99 17.34 -22.61
C ARG A 364 11.27 18.11 -22.33
N GLN A 365 12.36 17.77 -23.01
CA GLN A 365 13.62 18.47 -22.83
C GLN A 365 13.52 19.87 -23.42
N LYS A 366 13.90 20.87 -22.62
CA LYS A 366 13.91 22.29 -23.03
C LYS A 366 15.10 22.65 -23.92
N GLN A 367 16.04 21.72 -24.05
CA GLN A 367 17.26 21.84 -24.80
C GLN A 367 17.29 20.69 -25.80
N GLU A 368 17.90 20.93 -26.96
CA GLU A 368 18.21 19.86 -27.91
C GLU A 368 19.28 18.96 -27.31
N GLN A 369 19.01 17.66 -27.32
CA GLN A 369 19.91 16.61 -26.87
C GLN A 369 20.09 15.65 -28.05
N PHE A 370 21.35 15.43 -28.43
CA PHE A 370 21.71 14.48 -29.48
C PHE A 370 22.33 13.24 -28.84
N ILE A 371 21.70 12.10 -29.07
CA ILE A 371 22.03 10.79 -28.52
C ILE A 371 22.44 9.88 -29.68
N ILE A 372 23.40 9.00 -29.42
CA ILE A 372 23.68 7.87 -30.29
C ILE A 372 23.42 6.55 -29.57
N VAL A 373 22.78 5.62 -30.27
CA VAL A 373 22.64 4.24 -29.83
C VAL A 373 23.61 3.39 -30.61
N LEU A 374 24.50 2.71 -29.90
CA LEU A 374 25.56 1.89 -30.45
C LEU A 374 25.11 0.44 -30.50
N LEU A 375 25.34 -0.22 -31.63
CA LEU A 375 24.81 -1.55 -31.93
C LEU A 375 25.93 -2.53 -32.31
N ASP A 376 25.72 -3.81 -32.01
CA ASP A 376 26.61 -4.89 -32.44
C ASP A 376 26.29 -5.40 -33.85
N ASN A 377 27.05 -6.39 -34.33
CA ASN A 377 26.90 -6.98 -35.67
C ASN A 377 25.53 -7.62 -35.94
N LYS A 378 24.72 -7.87 -34.90
CA LYS A 378 23.34 -8.35 -35.01
C LYS A 378 22.33 -7.25 -34.69
N HIS A 379 22.75 -5.99 -34.75
CA HIS A 379 21.97 -4.80 -34.38
C HIS A 379 21.41 -4.85 -32.96
N ARG A 380 22.12 -5.53 -32.03
CA ARG A 380 21.77 -5.55 -30.62
C ARG A 380 22.40 -4.37 -29.91
N TYR A 381 21.68 -3.79 -28.96
CA TYR A 381 22.13 -2.69 -28.13
C TYR A 381 23.45 -3.01 -27.42
N LEU A 382 24.39 -2.06 -27.51
CA LEU A 382 25.65 -2.05 -26.77
C LEU A 382 25.66 -0.93 -25.72
N ALA A 383 25.39 0.30 -26.15
CA ALA A 383 25.46 1.50 -25.32
C ALA A 383 24.61 2.64 -25.90
N GLU A 384 24.26 3.59 -25.02
CA GLU A 384 23.59 4.85 -25.33
C GLU A 384 24.50 5.99 -24.84
N GLU A 385 24.77 6.96 -25.70
CA GLU A 385 25.76 8.01 -25.42
C GLU A 385 25.20 9.40 -25.78
N ASP A 386 25.30 10.31 -24.81
CA ASP A 386 24.93 11.71 -24.96
C ASP A 386 26.06 12.46 -25.68
N VAL A 387 25.90 12.73 -26.98
CA VAL A 387 26.93 13.41 -27.78
C VAL A 387 26.91 14.92 -27.55
N SER A 388 25.72 15.51 -27.46
CA SER A 388 25.60 16.95 -27.18
C SER A 388 24.30 17.31 -26.46
N LYS A 389 24.38 18.36 -25.64
CA LYS A 389 23.24 19.04 -25.01
C LYS A 389 23.40 20.54 -25.28
N GLY A 390 22.57 21.08 -26.16
CA GLY A 390 22.73 22.42 -26.73
C GLY A 390 21.92 23.53 -26.06
N ILE A 391 22.38 24.77 -26.23
CA ILE A 391 21.55 25.99 -26.09
C ILE A 391 21.13 26.39 -27.51
N LEU A 392 19.88 26.85 -27.65
CA LEU A 392 19.05 27.21 -28.82
C LEU A 392 19.67 27.62 -30.20
N ASN A 393 20.99 27.77 -30.39
CA ASN A 393 21.55 28.54 -31.50
C ASN A 393 22.79 27.96 -32.24
N LYS A 394 23.18 26.69 -32.06
CA LYS A 394 24.05 25.91 -32.99
C LYS A 394 24.32 24.52 -32.42
N SER A 395 23.90 23.47 -33.13
CA SER A 395 24.24 22.08 -32.80
C SER A 395 25.75 21.88 -32.95
N LEU A 396 26.40 21.40 -31.87
CA LEU A 396 27.85 21.11 -31.79
C LEU A 396 28.15 19.63 -32.12
N VAL A 397 27.28 18.95 -32.87
CA VAL A 397 27.49 17.53 -33.21
C VAL A 397 28.61 17.41 -34.24
N HIS A 398 29.80 17.08 -33.75
CA HIS A 398 30.97 16.87 -34.59
C HIS A 398 31.20 15.37 -34.82
N PRO A 399 31.41 14.90 -36.06
CA PRO A 399 31.60 13.47 -36.34
C PRO A 399 32.70 12.81 -35.51
N ARG A 400 33.79 13.55 -35.20
CA ARG A 400 34.85 13.05 -34.31
C ARG A 400 34.32 12.57 -32.95
N GLU A 401 33.42 13.32 -32.32
CA GLU A 401 32.91 12.97 -30.99
C GLU A 401 31.94 11.78 -31.08
N VAL A 402 31.09 11.77 -32.12
CA VAL A 402 30.17 10.65 -32.41
C VAL A 402 30.93 9.34 -32.62
N PHE A 403 31.91 9.35 -33.53
CA PHE A 403 32.65 8.15 -33.90
C PHE A 403 33.71 7.74 -32.89
N ALA A 404 34.23 8.65 -32.06
CA ALA A 404 35.12 8.28 -30.96
C ALA A 404 34.43 7.31 -30.00
N SER A 405 33.21 7.64 -29.57
CA SER A 405 32.42 6.77 -28.69
C SER A 405 32.02 5.45 -29.37
N ALA A 406 31.60 5.51 -30.65
CA ALA A 406 31.28 4.31 -31.42
C ALA A 406 32.47 3.34 -31.55
N ILE A 407 33.67 3.86 -31.79
CA ILE A 407 34.91 3.08 -31.89
C ILE A 407 35.28 2.50 -30.52
N GLU A 408 35.19 3.28 -29.44
CA GLU A 408 35.50 2.84 -28.08
C GLU A 408 34.65 1.63 -27.67
N HIS A 409 33.35 1.67 -27.99
CA HIS A 409 32.40 0.59 -27.73
C HIS A 409 32.45 -0.55 -28.75
N ARG A 410 33.32 -0.48 -29.76
CA ARG A 410 33.41 -1.45 -30.87
C ARG A 410 32.06 -1.66 -31.57
N ALA A 411 31.33 -0.57 -31.76
CA ALA A 411 30.04 -0.59 -32.43
C ALA A 411 30.20 -1.07 -33.88
N ALA A 412 29.29 -1.93 -34.32
CA ALA A 412 29.18 -2.36 -35.71
C ALA A 412 28.27 -1.43 -36.52
N ALA A 413 27.36 -0.71 -35.85
CA ALA A 413 26.47 0.27 -36.45
C ALA A 413 25.97 1.24 -35.36
N MET A 414 25.33 2.34 -35.77
CA MET A 414 24.71 3.29 -34.82
C MET A 414 23.38 3.84 -35.32
N ILE A 415 22.57 4.32 -34.39
CA ILE A 415 21.36 5.11 -34.65
C ILE A 415 21.56 6.48 -34.00
N CYS A 416 21.26 7.55 -34.72
CA CYS A 416 21.24 8.91 -34.17
C CYS A 416 19.83 9.29 -33.72
N ILE A 417 19.72 10.03 -32.62
CA ILE A 417 18.43 10.44 -32.06
C ILE A 417 18.57 11.85 -31.51
N HIS A 418 17.64 12.75 -31.80
CA HIS A 418 17.57 14.01 -31.08
C HIS A 418 16.15 14.51 -30.90
N ASN A 419 15.96 15.44 -29.98
CA ASN A 419 14.67 16.09 -29.76
C ASN A 419 14.65 17.51 -30.32
N HIS A 420 13.47 17.94 -30.75
CA HIS A 420 13.19 19.36 -31.01
C HIS A 420 12.39 19.95 -29.84
N PRO A 421 12.93 20.94 -29.09
CA PRO A 421 12.19 21.60 -28.01
C PRO A 421 10.90 22.31 -28.47
N SER A 422 10.77 22.59 -29.77
CA SER A 422 9.53 23.11 -30.39
C SER A 422 8.40 22.07 -30.37
N GLY A 423 8.74 20.78 -30.29
CA GLY A 423 7.82 19.66 -30.39
C GLY A 423 7.49 19.21 -31.81
N ASP A 424 7.95 19.95 -32.83
CA ASP A 424 7.79 19.61 -34.25
C ASP A 424 8.99 18.77 -34.73
N PRO A 425 8.80 17.49 -35.13
CA PRO A 425 9.90 16.63 -35.56
C PRO A 425 10.32 16.85 -37.01
N GLU A 426 9.82 17.88 -37.71
CA GLU A 426 10.26 18.16 -39.08
C GLU A 426 11.76 18.55 -39.11
N PRO A 427 12.60 17.88 -39.93
CA PRO A 427 14.04 18.11 -39.94
C PRO A 427 14.41 19.49 -40.44
N SER A 428 15.34 20.14 -39.75
CA SER A 428 15.99 21.34 -40.23
C SER A 428 17.03 21.04 -41.32
N GLN A 429 17.47 22.07 -42.02
CA GLN A 429 18.59 21.95 -42.97
C GLN A 429 19.90 21.54 -42.30
N GLU A 430 20.07 21.86 -41.01
CA GLU A 430 21.25 21.45 -40.26
C GLU A 430 21.19 19.96 -39.91
N ASP A 431 20.00 19.44 -39.56
CA ASP A 431 19.81 18.02 -39.30
C ASP A 431 20.15 17.20 -40.54
N LEU A 432 19.66 17.61 -41.72
CA LEU A 432 19.99 16.96 -43.00
C LEU A 432 21.50 16.91 -43.23
N ARG A 433 22.19 18.06 -43.12
CA ARG A 433 23.64 18.17 -43.35
C ARG A 433 24.47 17.35 -42.37
N ILE A 434 24.11 17.39 -41.08
CA ILE A 434 24.81 16.60 -40.05
C ILE A 434 24.63 15.12 -40.35
N THR A 435 23.40 14.70 -40.69
CA THR A 435 23.09 13.30 -40.99
C THR A 435 23.85 12.77 -42.19
N GLU A 436 23.84 13.51 -43.30
CA GLU A 436 24.60 13.16 -44.51
C GLU A 436 26.08 13.00 -44.18
N ARG A 437 26.65 13.96 -43.44
CA ARG A 437 28.05 13.92 -43.03
C ARG A 437 28.36 12.73 -42.11
N LEU A 438 27.49 12.40 -41.17
CA LEU A 438 27.67 11.24 -40.29
C LEU A 438 27.55 9.92 -41.07
N ALA A 439 26.63 9.82 -42.02
CA ALA A 439 26.48 8.65 -42.89
C ALA A 439 27.72 8.43 -43.77
N GLU A 440 28.29 9.49 -44.35
CA GLU A 440 29.53 9.43 -45.12
C GLU A 440 30.72 8.94 -44.28
N VAL A 441 30.88 9.50 -43.08
CA VAL A 441 31.96 9.08 -42.15
C VAL A 441 31.74 7.64 -41.69
N GLY A 442 30.50 7.26 -41.39
CA GLY A 442 30.15 5.91 -40.97
C GLY A 442 30.49 4.86 -42.01
N LYS A 443 30.25 5.18 -43.29
CA LYS A 443 30.67 4.34 -44.41
C LYS A 443 32.19 4.22 -44.52
N LEU A 444 32.93 5.31 -44.28
CA LEU A 444 34.39 5.32 -44.36
C LEU A 444 35.05 4.51 -43.23
N VAL A 445 34.53 4.65 -42.00
CA VAL A 445 35.08 4.00 -40.79
C VAL A 445 34.59 2.55 -40.64
N GLY A 446 33.52 2.17 -41.34
CA GLY A 446 32.91 0.85 -41.25
C GLY A 446 31.91 0.70 -40.11
N ILE A 447 31.31 1.81 -39.67
CA ILE A 447 30.25 1.86 -38.64
C ILE A 447 29.08 2.66 -39.24
N PRO A 448 28.19 2.02 -40.04
CA PRO A 448 27.07 2.72 -40.69
C PRO A 448 26.11 3.34 -39.67
N VAL A 449 25.56 4.51 -40.06
CA VAL A 449 24.40 5.12 -39.39
C VAL A 449 23.15 4.49 -40.00
N LEU A 450 22.39 3.73 -39.22
CA LEU A 450 21.22 2.98 -39.70
C LEU A 450 19.97 3.84 -39.80
N ASP A 451 19.82 4.80 -38.88
CA ASP A 451 18.71 5.74 -38.87
C ASP A 451 19.10 7.00 -38.11
N HIS A 452 18.35 8.07 -38.36
CA HIS A 452 18.33 9.27 -37.54
C HIS A 452 16.88 9.61 -37.18
N VAL A 453 16.55 9.55 -35.90
CA VAL A 453 15.18 9.75 -35.39
C VAL A 453 15.06 11.08 -34.66
N ILE A 454 14.21 11.97 -35.18
CA ILE A 454 13.85 13.24 -34.53
C ILE A 454 12.59 13.04 -33.69
N VAL A 455 12.68 13.27 -32.39
CA VAL A 455 11.60 13.11 -31.41
C VAL A 455 10.91 14.45 -31.15
N GLY A 456 9.61 14.51 -31.48
CA GLY A 456 8.73 15.62 -31.16
C GLY A 456 7.83 15.35 -29.96
N ASN A 457 6.76 16.15 -29.82
CA ASN A 457 5.82 16.04 -28.69
C ASN A 457 4.92 14.81 -28.76
N GLU A 458 4.37 14.47 -29.92
CA GLU A 458 3.45 13.32 -30.08
C GLU A 458 3.76 12.51 -31.34
N SER A 459 4.85 12.87 -32.03
CA SER A 459 5.25 12.32 -33.32
C SER A 459 6.78 12.30 -33.44
N TYR A 460 7.26 11.64 -34.49
CA TYR A 460 8.68 11.56 -34.81
C TYR A 460 8.90 11.56 -36.32
N THR A 461 10.13 11.87 -36.72
CA THR A 461 10.62 11.67 -38.10
C THR A 461 11.76 10.68 -38.06
N SER A 462 11.71 9.63 -38.89
CA SER A 462 12.85 8.76 -39.17
C SER A 462 13.41 9.08 -40.56
N PHE A 463 14.72 9.20 -40.64
CA PHE A 463 15.40 9.48 -41.91
C PHE A 463 15.47 8.23 -42.78
N ALA A 464 15.60 7.04 -42.18
CA ALA A 464 15.51 5.77 -42.89
C ALA A 464 14.11 5.58 -43.50
N ASP A 465 13.04 5.86 -42.75
CA ASP A 465 11.66 5.75 -43.26
C ASP A 465 11.38 6.74 -44.40
N LYS A 466 11.99 7.93 -44.35
CA LYS A 466 11.90 8.96 -45.41
C LYS A 466 12.84 8.69 -46.60
N GLY A 467 13.69 7.65 -46.56
CA GLY A 467 14.64 7.31 -47.62
C GLY A 467 15.78 8.32 -47.79
N ILE A 468 16.14 9.02 -46.71
CA ILE A 468 17.24 10.00 -46.69
C ILE A 468 18.60 9.30 -46.47
N ILE A 469 18.60 8.15 -45.78
CA ILE A 469 19.78 7.31 -45.51
C ILE A 469 19.57 5.92 -46.09
#